data_AF-A0A3D1J1S2-F1
#
_entry.id   AF-A0A3D1J1S2-F1
#
_cell.length_a   1.000
_cell.length_b   1.000
_cell.length_c   1.000
_cell.angle_alpha   90.00
_cell.angle_beta   90.00
_cell.angle_gamma   90.00
#
_symmetry.space_group_name_H-M   'P 1'
#
loop_
_entity.id
_entity.type
_entity.pdbx_description
1 polymer ?
#
loop_
_entity_poly.entity_id
_entity_poly.type
_entity_poly.pdbx_seq_one_letter_code
_entity_poly.pdbx_strand_id
1 'polypeptide(L)'
;ARVLRPRTLLGRYYVPTLEGWKDWPLAEHGALWGGEPAAAMLTDYLRPGVLTIYAEKLPGLLAARQKFMKEPAPGHAAVVEVRRRFWNFPGDPEHDKLVPPLLVYADLLATGDARCIETAKMIYETYVARLFAEN
;
A
#
# COMPACT_ATOMS: atom_id res chain seq x y z
N ALA A 1 -10.16 -6.66 -9.29
CA ALA A 1 -8.78 -6.19 -8.96
C ALA A 1 -7.81 -6.22 -10.16
N ARG A 2 -7.70 -7.35 -10.89
CA ARG A 2 -6.66 -7.58 -11.93
C ARG A 2 -6.58 -6.53 -13.06
N VAL A 3 -7.71 -5.89 -13.41
CA VAL A 3 -7.77 -4.88 -14.48
C VAL A 3 -7.40 -3.46 -13.99
N LEU A 4 -7.64 -3.14 -12.71
CA LEU A 4 -7.46 -1.79 -12.17
C LEU A 4 -6.04 -1.56 -11.65
N ARG A 5 -5.43 -2.58 -11.05
CA ARG A 5 -4.10 -2.48 -10.43
C ARG A 5 -3.04 -1.93 -11.41
N PRO A 6 -2.93 -2.37 -12.68
CA PRO A 6 -1.95 -1.80 -13.61
C PRO A 6 -2.24 -0.34 -13.98
N ARG A 7 -3.52 0.04 -14.10
CA ARG A 7 -3.94 1.37 -14.59
C ARG A 7 -3.73 2.49 -13.59
N THR A 8 -3.50 2.16 -12.32
CA THR A 8 -3.30 3.15 -11.26
C THR A 8 -1.82 3.42 -10.99
N LEU A 9 -0.87 2.71 -11.61
CA LEU A 9 0.56 2.95 -11.38
C LEU A 9 0.97 4.32 -11.93
N LEU A 10 1.39 5.23 -11.05
CA LEU A 10 2.00 6.52 -11.41
C LEU A 10 3.51 6.37 -11.60
N GLY A 11 4.13 5.47 -10.83
CA GLY A 11 5.53 5.15 -11.01
C GLY A 11 5.99 4.06 -10.06
N ARG A 12 6.96 3.28 -10.53
CA ARG A 12 7.77 2.40 -9.70
C ARG A 12 9.10 3.09 -9.42
N TYR A 13 9.53 3.01 -8.17
CA TYR A 13 10.75 3.62 -7.69
C TYR A 13 11.56 2.63 -6.86
N TYR A 14 12.84 2.92 -6.73
CA TYR A 14 13.80 2.13 -5.98
C TYR A 14 14.41 2.99 -4.88
N VAL A 15 14.50 2.44 -3.67
CA VAL A 15 15.01 3.12 -2.47
C VAL A 15 16.12 2.29 -1.82
N PRO A 16 16.95 2.88 -0.96
CA PRO A 16 18.04 2.14 -0.33
C PRO A 16 17.58 0.98 0.56
N THR A 17 16.52 1.23 1.32
CA THR A 17 15.99 0.31 2.33
C THR A 17 14.50 0.57 2.56
N LEU A 18 13.78 -0.45 3.02
CA LEU A 18 12.43 -0.28 3.54
C LEU A 18 12.41 -0.07 5.06
N GLU A 19 13.55 -0.08 5.75
CA GLU A 19 13.60 0.15 7.19
C GLU A 19 13.03 1.52 7.58
N GLY A 20 12.32 1.59 8.69
CA GLY A 20 11.67 2.83 9.17
C GLY A 20 10.49 3.31 8.32
N TRP A 21 9.98 2.50 7.37
CA TRP A 21 8.86 2.90 6.51
C TRP A 21 7.60 3.31 7.29
N LYS A 22 7.35 2.70 8.46
CA LYS A 22 6.22 3.03 9.33
C LYS A 22 6.24 4.50 9.79
N ASP A 23 7.42 5.14 9.83
CA ASP A 23 7.62 6.51 10.27
C ASP A 23 7.61 7.53 9.13
N TRP A 24 7.37 7.10 7.89
CA TRP A 24 7.29 8.02 6.76
C TRP A 24 6.04 8.89 6.85
N PRO A 25 6.16 10.24 6.73
CA PRO A 25 5.05 11.17 6.96
C PRO A 25 4.10 11.27 5.74
N LEU A 26 3.46 10.16 5.35
CA LEU A 26 2.56 10.14 4.18
C LEU A 26 1.39 11.12 4.29
N ALA A 27 0.87 11.32 5.51
CA ALA A 27 -0.26 12.23 5.77
C ALA A 27 0.05 13.68 5.36
N GLU A 28 1.29 14.15 5.58
CA GLU A 28 1.75 15.50 5.17
C GLU A 28 1.73 15.69 3.65
N HIS A 29 1.68 14.60 2.88
CA HIS A 29 1.62 14.61 1.43
C HIS A 29 0.23 14.25 0.89
N GLY A 30 -0.77 14.17 1.77
CA GLY A 30 -2.08 13.65 1.44
C GLY A 30 -1.96 12.31 0.74
N ALA A 31 -1.15 11.39 1.27
CA ALA A 31 -0.91 10.05 0.74
C ALA A 31 -1.31 8.99 1.79
N LEU A 32 -1.59 7.76 1.34
CA LEU A 32 -2.00 6.65 2.21
C LEU A 32 -1.23 5.38 1.87
N TRP A 33 -1.01 4.53 2.87
CA TRP A 33 -0.49 3.19 2.67
C TRP A 33 -1.57 2.28 2.07
N GLY A 34 -1.20 1.51 1.03
CA GLY A 34 -2.01 0.42 0.47
C GLY A 34 -1.24 -0.89 0.40
N GLY A 35 -1.80 -1.91 -0.25
CA GLY A 35 -1.12 -3.21 -0.44
C GLY A 35 -0.44 -3.78 0.81
N GLU A 36 0.79 -4.28 0.66
CA GLU A 36 1.55 -4.92 1.72
C GLU A 36 1.80 -4.05 2.98
N PRO A 37 2.22 -2.76 2.91
CA PRO A 37 2.39 -1.97 4.13
C PRO A 37 1.09 -1.73 4.88
N ALA A 38 -0.03 -1.50 4.19
CA ALA A 38 -1.32 -1.39 4.89
C ALA A 38 -1.70 -2.72 5.56
N ALA A 39 -1.48 -3.84 4.87
CA ALA A 39 -1.73 -5.17 5.41
C ALA A 39 -0.86 -5.45 6.66
N ALA A 40 0.41 -5.06 6.61
CA ALA A 40 1.32 -5.16 7.74
C ALA A 40 0.82 -4.36 8.96
N MET A 41 0.25 -3.17 8.76
CA MET A 41 -0.29 -2.36 9.86
C MET A 41 -1.61 -2.90 10.40
N LEU A 42 -2.47 -3.48 9.55
CA LEU A 42 -3.76 -4.05 9.96
C LEU A 42 -3.60 -5.39 10.70
N THR A 43 -2.57 -6.17 10.40
CA THR A 43 -2.46 -7.56 10.86
C THR A 43 -1.25 -7.85 11.73
N ASP A 44 -0.24 -6.99 11.69
CA ASP A 44 1.11 -7.22 12.25
C ASP A 44 1.75 -8.57 11.82
N TYR A 45 1.30 -9.12 10.69
CA TYR A 45 1.67 -10.47 10.24
C TYR A 45 2.67 -10.45 9.07
N LEU A 46 2.47 -9.55 8.10
CA LEU A 46 3.26 -9.48 6.88
C LEU A 46 4.40 -8.47 6.99
N ARG A 47 5.63 -8.90 6.66
CA ARG A 47 6.72 -7.95 6.37
C ARG A 47 6.66 -7.53 4.90
N PRO A 48 6.50 -6.23 4.58
CA PRO A 48 6.43 -5.78 3.19
C PRO A 48 7.72 -6.04 2.40
N GLY A 49 7.60 -6.58 1.20
CA GLY A 49 8.62 -6.59 0.15
C GLY A 49 8.46 -5.43 -0.83
N VAL A 50 7.23 -4.90 -0.99
CA VAL A 50 6.94 -3.71 -1.80
C VAL A 50 6.14 -2.72 -0.98
N LEU A 51 6.63 -1.48 -0.88
CA LEU A 51 5.84 -0.39 -0.30
C LEU A 51 4.90 0.18 -1.35
N THR A 52 3.61 0.29 -1.02
CA THR A 52 2.59 0.81 -1.91
C THR A 52 1.99 2.09 -1.34
N ILE A 53 2.18 3.21 -2.04
CA ILE A 53 1.67 4.54 -1.67
C ILE A 53 0.55 4.92 -2.64
N TYR A 54 -0.63 5.27 -2.12
CA TYR A 54 -1.68 5.90 -2.90
C TYR A 54 -1.69 7.41 -2.70
N ALA A 55 -1.58 8.17 -3.79
CA ALA A 55 -1.54 9.64 -3.81
C ALA A 55 -2.03 10.18 -5.16
N GLU A 56 -2.37 11.47 -5.25
CA GLU A 56 -2.73 12.12 -6.52
C GLU A 56 -1.53 12.25 -7.48
N LYS A 57 -0.34 12.44 -6.92
CA LYS A 57 0.95 12.57 -7.64
C LYS A 57 2.08 12.07 -6.74
N LEU A 58 3.30 11.96 -7.29
CA LEU A 58 4.49 11.62 -6.51
C LEU A 58 4.66 12.58 -5.31
N PRO A 59 4.76 12.07 -4.06
CA PRO A 59 5.13 12.87 -2.90
C PRO A 59 6.59 13.34 -3.00
N GLY A 60 6.84 14.49 -3.66
CA GLY A 60 8.19 14.93 -4.05
C GLY A 60 9.18 15.09 -2.89
N LEU A 61 8.76 15.70 -1.77
CA LEU A 61 9.61 15.88 -0.60
C LEU A 61 9.97 14.54 0.07
N LEU A 62 9.01 13.63 0.22
CA LEU A 62 9.25 12.27 0.68
C LEU A 62 10.21 11.54 -0.26
N ALA A 63 9.96 11.62 -1.58
CA ALA A 63 10.78 10.97 -2.60
C ALA A 63 12.24 11.46 -2.55
N ALA A 64 12.46 12.76 -2.34
CA ALA A 64 13.79 13.32 -2.16
C ALA A 64 14.46 12.82 -0.85
N ARG A 65 13.74 12.89 0.27
CA ARG A 65 14.25 12.46 1.59
C ARG A 65 14.61 10.97 1.61
N GLN A 66 13.79 10.14 0.98
CA GLN A 66 13.97 8.69 0.92
C GLN A 66 14.75 8.22 -0.32
N LYS A 67 15.30 9.15 -1.11
CA LYS A 67 16.18 8.88 -2.25
C LYS A 67 15.57 7.96 -3.31
N PHE A 68 14.34 8.27 -3.73
CA PHE A 68 13.66 7.49 -4.77
C PHE A 68 14.40 7.62 -6.11
N MET A 69 14.68 6.47 -6.74
CA MET A 69 15.26 6.37 -8.08
C MET A 69 14.30 5.71 -9.05
N LYS A 70 14.36 6.08 -10.33
CA LYS A 70 13.53 5.46 -11.39
C LYS A 70 14.05 4.11 -11.86
N GLU A 71 15.35 3.91 -11.74
CA GLU A 71 16.04 2.67 -12.12
C GLU A 71 16.71 2.07 -10.88
N PRO A 72 16.81 0.74 -10.82
CA PRO A 72 17.55 0.08 -9.75
C PRO A 72 19.04 0.43 -9.86
N ALA A 73 19.69 0.62 -8.71
CA ALA A 73 21.12 0.84 -8.62
C ALA A 73 21.71 -0.01 -7.50
N PRO A 74 23.04 -0.23 -7.45
CA PRO A 74 23.67 -0.89 -6.31
C PRO A 74 23.25 -0.22 -4.99
N GLY A 75 22.71 -1.03 -4.08
CA GLY A 75 22.18 -0.55 -2.81
C GLY A 75 20.84 0.22 -2.89
N HIS A 76 20.16 0.27 -4.04
CA HIS A 76 18.80 0.79 -4.23
C HIS A 76 17.97 -0.25 -5.02
N ALA A 77 17.58 -1.33 -4.33
CA ALA A 77 16.80 -2.41 -4.93
C ALA A 77 15.41 -2.57 -4.30
N ALA A 78 15.19 -1.96 -3.14
CA ALA A 78 13.91 -2.01 -2.45
C ALA A 78 12.86 -1.18 -3.21
N VAL A 79 11.64 -1.71 -3.35
CA VAL A 79 10.66 -1.18 -4.31
C VAL A 79 9.59 -0.35 -3.58
N VAL A 80 9.31 0.82 -4.15
CA VAL A 80 8.14 1.62 -3.83
C VAL A 80 7.29 1.81 -5.08
N GLU A 81 6.02 1.43 -5.02
CA GLU A 81 5.01 1.76 -6.03
C GLU A 81 4.21 2.98 -5.56
N VAL A 82 4.15 4.02 -6.39
CA VAL A 82 3.23 5.14 -6.20
C VAL A 82 2.06 4.96 -7.16
N ARG A 83 0.85 5.01 -6.62
CA ARG A 83 -0.40 4.71 -7.31
C ARG A 83 -1.39 5.86 -7.18
N ARG A 84 -2.16 6.09 -8.23
CA ARG A 84 -3.23 7.08 -8.26
C ARG A 84 -4.41 6.58 -7.44
N ARG A 85 -4.99 7.47 -6.64
CA ARG A 85 -6.30 7.21 -6.02
C ARG A 85 -7.39 7.04 -7.07
N PHE A 86 -8.32 6.14 -6.79
CA PHE A 86 -9.41 5.82 -7.71
C PHE A 86 -10.71 5.37 -7.04
N TRP A 87 -10.70 5.14 -5.73
CA TRP A 87 -11.87 4.65 -4.99
C TRP A 87 -12.74 5.81 -4.47
N ASN A 88 -14.01 5.52 -4.23
CA ASN A 88 -15.01 6.45 -3.71
C ASN A 88 -15.81 5.89 -2.50
N PHE A 89 -15.39 4.76 -1.95
CA PHE A 89 -15.95 4.18 -0.71
C PHE A 89 -15.21 4.69 0.52
N PRO A 90 -15.87 4.75 1.69
CA PRO A 90 -15.28 5.27 2.92
C PRO A 90 -14.05 4.45 3.35
N GLY A 91 -13.12 5.14 4.00
CA GLY A 91 -12.02 4.51 4.74
C GLY A 91 -12.47 3.99 6.11
N ASP A 92 -11.50 3.51 6.86
CA ASP A 92 -11.69 3.13 8.26
C ASP A 92 -11.21 4.29 9.16
N PRO A 93 -12.09 4.91 9.97
CA PRO A 93 -11.72 6.00 10.89
C PRO A 93 -10.63 5.62 11.90
N GLU A 94 -10.50 4.35 12.26
CA GLU A 94 -9.45 3.87 13.17
C GLU A 94 -8.07 3.78 12.49
N HIS A 95 -8.06 3.82 11.15
CA HIS A 95 -6.88 3.61 10.31
C HIS A 95 -6.72 4.71 9.25
N ASP A 96 -6.67 5.97 9.69
CA ASP A 96 -6.60 7.17 8.84
C ASP A 96 -5.36 7.27 7.92
N LYS A 97 -4.29 6.52 8.22
CA LYS A 97 -3.07 6.42 7.41
C LYS A 97 -3.17 5.40 6.27
N LEU A 98 -4.23 4.59 6.25
CA LEU A 98 -4.39 3.47 5.34
C LEU A 98 -5.48 3.76 4.30
N VAL A 99 -5.36 3.12 3.15
CA VAL A 99 -6.51 2.96 2.25
C VAL A 99 -7.55 2.06 2.90
N PRO A 100 -8.82 2.07 2.45
CA PRO A 100 -9.85 1.25 3.10
C PRO A 100 -9.50 -0.24 3.06
N PRO A 101 -9.83 -1.04 4.09
CA PRO A 101 -9.46 -2.46 4.17
C PRO A 101 -9.87 -3.30 2.96
N LEU A 102 -11.02 -2.99 2.35
CA LEU A 102 -11.46 -3.64 1.10
C LEU A 102 -10.46 -3.44 -0.06
N LEU A 103 -9.84 -2.26 -0.16
CA LEU A 103 -8.80 -2.01 -1.16
C LEU A 103 -7.50 -2.74 -0.81
N VAL A 104 -7.12 -2.79 0.47
CA VAL A 104 -5.95 -3.56 0.92
C VAL A 104 -6.11 -5.03 0.54
N TYR A 105 -7.26 -5.63 0.84
CA TYR A 105 -7.62 -6.99 0.43
C TYR A 105 -7.48 -7.19 -1.09
N ALA A 106 -8.05 -6.29 -1.90
CA ALA A 106 -8.00 -6.39 -3.35
C ALA A 106 -6.57 -6.25 -3.92
N ASP A 107 -5.74 -5.39 -3.32
CA ASP A 107 -4.34 -5.20 -3.70
C ASP A 107 -3.51 -6.45 -3.42
N LEU A 108 -3.70 -7.08 -2.26
CA LEU A 108 -3.01 -8.32 -1.88
C LEU A 108 -3.38 -9.49 -2.80
N LEU A 109 -4.67 -9.69 -3.10
CA LEU A 109 -5.09 -10.74 -4.04
C LEU A 109 -4.51 -10.56 -5.45
N ALA A 110 -4.32 -9.31 -5.86
CA ALA A 110 -3.80 -9.01 -7.18
C ALA A 110 -2.28 -9.25 -7.32
N THR A 111 -1.55 -9.53 -6.24
CA THR A 111 -0.12 -9.91 -6.32
C THR A 111 0.07 -11.36 -6.77
N GLY A 112 -0.85 -12.26 -6.41
CA GLY A 112 -0.69 -13.70 -6.60
C GLY A 112 0.36 -14.35 -5.68
N ASP A 113 0.96 -13.58 -4.76
CA ASP A 113 1.92 -14.08 -3.77
C ASP A 113 1.17 -14.80 -2.63
N ALA A 114 1.64 -15.99 -2.24
CA ALA A 114 0.96 -16.82 -1.25
C ALA A 114 0.87 -16.16 0.13
N ARG A 115 1.88 -15.39 0.55
CA ARG A 115 1.87 -14.68 1.84
C ARG A 115 0.86 -13.55 1.80
N CYS A 116 0.80 -12.82 0.69
CA CYS A 116 -0.22 -11.79 0.47
C CYS A 116 -1.63 -12.37 0.49
N ILE A 117 -1.85 -13.52 -0.16
CA ILE A 117 -3.15 -14.20 -0.17
C ILE A 117 -3.56 -14.63 1.25
N GLU A 118 -2.63 -15.15 2.04
CA GLU A 118 -2.91 -15.52 3.43
C GLU A 118 -3.27 -14.30 4.29
N THR A 119 -2.50 -13.22 4.20
CA THR A 119 -2.82 -11.96 4.90
C THR A 119 -4.14 -11.34 4.41
N ALA A 120 -4.48 -11.52 3.12
CA ALA A 120 -5.76 -11.07 2.58
C ALA A 120 -6.95 -11.78 3.24
N LYS A 121 -6.83 -13.07 3.56
CA LYS A 121 -7.91 -13.79 4.29
C LYS A 121 -8.11 -13.23 5.69
N MET A 122 -7.03 -12.95 6.43
CA MET A 122 -7.11 -12.32 7.76
C MET A 122 -7.83 -10.97 7.70
N ILE A 123 -7.50 -10.14 6.70
CA ILE A 123 -8.15 -8.84 6.50
C ILE A 123 -9.62 -9.03 6.12
N TYR A 124 -9.91 -10.04 5.29
CA TYR A 124 -11.28 -10.34 4.89
C TYR A 124 -12.15 -10.67 6.11
N GLU A 125 -11.69 -11.60 6.95
CA GLU A 125 -12.42 -12.05 8.15
C GLU A 125 -12.64 -10.92 9.16
N THR A 126 -11.63 -10.08 9.39
CA THR A 126 -11.70 -9.03 10.41
C THR A 126 -12.45 -7.78 9.94
N TYR A 127 -12.23 -7.34 8.70
CA TYR A 127 -12.67 -6.02 8.23
C TYR A 127 -13.67 -6.05 7.09
N VAL A 128 -13.57 -7.01 6.17
CA VAL A 128 -14.37 -6.99 4.93
C VAL A 128 -15.68 -7.75 5.07
N ALA A 129 -15.68 -8.91 5.74
CA ALA A 129 -16.87 -9.74 5.92
C ALA A 129 -18.01 -9.00 6.61
N ARG A 130 -17.67 -8.10 7.56
CA ARG A 130 -18.63 -7.27 8.29
C ARG A 130 -19.43 -6.35 7.38
N LEU A 131 -18.85 -5.87 6.27
CA LEU A 131 -19.55 -5.02 5.29
C LEU A 131 -20.72 -5.73 4.60
N PHE A 132 -20.75 -7.07 4.63
CA PHE A 132 -21.80 -7.88 4.03
C PHE A 132 -22.75 -8.49 5.07
N ALA A 133 -22.39 -8.45 6.35
CA ALA A 133 -23.21 -8.97 7.45
C ALA A 133 -24.22 -7.96 8.00
N GLU A 134 -24.04 -6.66 7.69
CA GLU A 134 -24.93 -5.57 8.11
C GLU A 134 -26.04 -5.25 7.07
N ASN A 135 -26.30 -6.16 6.12
CA ASN A 135 -27.39 -6.06 5.14
C ASN A 135 -28.40 -7.21 5.28
#